data_AF-K2B8X6-F1
#
_entry.id   AF-K2B8X6-F1
#
_cell.length_a   1.000
_cell.length_b   1.000
_cell.length_c   1.000
_cell.angle_alpha   90.00
_cell.angle_beta   90.00
_cell.angle_gamma   90.00
#
_symmetry.space_group_name_H-M   'P 1'
#
loop_
_entity.id
_entity.type
_entity.pdbx_description
1 polymer ?
#
loop_
_entity_poly.entity_id
_entity_poly.type
_entity_poly.pdbx_seq_one_letter_code
_entity_poly.pdbx_strand_id
1 'polypeptide(L)'
;MTFRRTKSVHERLGFELDHYDLHQIPQNIAETCPWVWKTNLLGGGRLVNLTAKVMEWPTLNDYLKQKGWTHGEGFSVGNKSQDAKWLTKMAYLPIKALTVFGVDKEKITTVDENKFEAPREPDRFAAPMFLIGENESLPADLWLSGNLAFRNSIVSINAKEEEKADLKEFANIFAKYREKLRVFCLLKSSRALVGKSTSILKLDIEELPWPGDDGFQKLSWWEELLLSDASEVYSPFIRVGQNAPAITEAVDSSKFQSYANTFVCLLGSVYSNLRADRCGVADGMAYQAFTFGKTSGLDWPSDWSDHLRKLLFKHDSAALRTHRIVRFYEGNTLIIVKPDRMRDWIPSTAIRDADETLVDLQEQGF
;
A
#
# COMPACT_ATOMS: atom_id res chain seq x y z
N MET A 1 -3.35 18.42 3.21
CA MET A 1 -2.03 18.42 3.89
C MET A 1 -2.03 17.32 4.93
N THR A 2 -0.99 16.49 4.95
CA THR A 2 -0.85 15.36 5.88
C THR A 2 0.19 15.70 6.94
N PHE A 3 -0.19 15.79 8.21
CA PHE A 3 0.78 16.00 9.28
C PHE A 3 1.43 14.69 9.69
N ARG A 4 2.76 14.61 9.60
CA ARG A 4 3.52 13.42 9.98
C ARG A 4 4.05 13.52 11.40
N ARG A 5 4.08 12.37 12.10
CA ARG A 5 4.71 12.26 13.41
C ARG A 5 6.23 12.17 13.26
N THR A 6 6.87 13.31 13.02
CA THR A 6 8.34 13.42 13.00
C THR A 6 8.89 13.61 14.41
N LYS A 7 10.22 13.54 14.57
CA LYS A 7 10.87 13.74 15.88
C LYS A 7 10.54 15.13 16.46
N SER A 8 10.59 16.17 15.63
CA SER A 8 10.27 17.55 16.02
C SER A 8 8.83 17.68 16.55
N VAL A 9 7.85 17.06 15.87
CA VAL A 9 6.45 17.04 16.31
C VAL A 9 6.31 16.24 17.61
N HIS A 10 6.97 15.09 17.72
CA HIS A 10 6.92 14.23 18.90
C HIS A 10 7.50 14.92 20.15
N GLU A 11 8.64 15.60 19.98
CA GLU A 11 9.33 16.35 21.04
C GLU A 11 8.72 17.73 21.28
N ARG A 12 7.62 18.09 20.58
CA ARG A 12 6.92 19.38 20.66
C ARG A 12 7.82 20.58 20.38
N LEU A 13 8.84 20.39 19.55
CA LEU A 13 9.78 21.43 19.13
C LEU A 13 9.20 22.29 18.00
N GLY A 14 8.33 21.73 17.18
CA GLY A 14 7.65 22.44 16.09
C GLY A 14 6.96 21.50 15.10
N PHE A 15 6.26 22.08 14.13
CA PHE A 15 5.72 21.35 12.99
C PHE A 15 6.71 21.39 11.82
N GLU A 16 6.83 20.24 11.15
CA GLU A 16 7.56 20.12 9.89
C GLU A 16 6.54 19.93 8.77
N LEU A 17 6.58 20.85 7.81
CA LEU A 17 5.78 20.76 6.59
C LEU A 17 6.68 20.27 5.46
N ASP A 18 6.37 19.08 4.97
CA ASP A 18 7.02 18.50 3.81
C ASP A 18 6.21 18.80 2.54
N HIS A 19 6.92 19.13 1.46
CA HIS A 19 6.31 19.31 0.14
C HIS A 19 5.49 18.09 -0.28
N TYR A 20 5.99 16.88 -0.01
CA TYR A 20 5.32 15.65 -0.42
C TYR A 20 4.05 15.34 0.37
N ASP A 21 3.84 15.98 1.51
CA ASP A 21 2.64 15.86 2.33
C ASP A 21 1.55 16.89 1.97
N LEU A 22 1.84 17.80 1.03
CA LEU A 22 0.84 18.65 0.40
C LEU A 22 0.19 17.88 -0.74
N HIS A 23 -1.13 17.69 -0.65
CA HIS A 23 -1.93 17.01 -1.66
C HIS A 23 -3.03 17.96 -2.12
N GLN A 24 -3.06 18.24 -3.42
CA GLN A 24 -4.17 18.96 -4.05
C GLN A 24 -5.27 17.96 -4.41
N ILE A 25 -6.50 18.27 -4.00
CA ILE A 25 -7.66 17.41 -4.24
C ILE A 25 -8.79 18.31 -4.76
N PRO A 26 -9.47 17.93 -5.86
CA PRO A 26 -10.70 18.58 -6.27
C PRO A 26 -11.75 18.52 -5.15
N GLN A 27 -12.49 19.61 -4.94
CA GLN A 27 -13.47 19.72 -3.86
C GLN A 27 -14.52 18.60 -3.90
N ASN A 28 -15.04 18.28 -5.09
CA ASN A 28 -16.01 17.20 -5.25
C ASN A 28 -15.48 15.85 -4.74
N ILE A 29 -14.24 15.48 -5.06
CA ILE A 29 -13.62 14.24 -4.58
C ILE A 29 -13.48 14.27 -3.05
N ALA A 30 -13.08 15.40 -2.48
CA ALA A 30 -12.96 15.55 -1.02
C ALA A 30 -14.31 15.36 -0.30
N GLU A 31 -15.42 15.76 -0.94
CA GLU A 31 -16.78 15.65 -0.39
C GLU A 31 -17.40 14.27 -0.59
N THR A 32 -17.16 13.62 -1.74
CA THR A 32 -17.86 12.37 -2.11
C THR A 32 -17.04 11.10 -1.89
N CYS A 33 -15.72 11.19 -1.70
CA CYS A 33 -14.84 10.03 -1.68
C CYS A 33 -14.04 9.93 -0.38
N PRO A 34 -14.59 9.34 0.70
CA PRO A 34 -13.91 9.24 2.01
C PRO A 34 -12.53 8.55 1.96
N TRP A 35 -12.33 7.61 1.04
CA TRP A 35 -11.06 6.91 0.85
C TRP A 35 -9.90 7.85 0.47
N VAL A 36 -10.17 9.03 -0.10
CA VAL A 36 -9.13 9.97 -0.56
C VAL A 36 -8.20 10.41 0.57
N TRP A 37 -8.72 10.55 1.78
CA TRP A 37 -7.94 10.93 2.96
C TRP A 37 -6.93 9.85 3.33
N LYS A 38 -7.34 8.59 3.23
CA LYS A 38 -6.48 7.44 3.51
C LYS A 38 -5.43 7.26 2.42
N THR A 39 -5.81 7.45 1.17
CA THR A 39 -4.87 7.42 0.04
C THR A 39 -3.79 8.51 0.16
N ASN A 40 -4.16 9.72 0.59
CA ASN A 40 -3.19 10.79 0.83
C ASN A 40 -2.25 10.48 2.01
N LEU A 41 -2.76 9.84 3.06
CA LEU A 41 -1.92 9.33 4.13
C LEU A 41 -0.89 8.31 3.62
N LEU A 42 -1.22 7.56 2.57
CA LEU A 42 -0.38 6.54 1.94
C LEU A 42 0.46 7.04 0.75
N GLY A 43 0.58 8.35 0.55
CA GLY A 43 1.47 8.96 -0.44
C GLY A 43 0.77 9.95 -1.39
N GLY A 44 -0.55 9.81 -1.59
CA GLY A 44 -1.34 10.73 -2.41
C GLY A 44 -0.88 10.83 -3.86
N GLY A 45 -1.07 12.00 -4.48
CA GLY A 45 -0.67 12.24 -5.88
C GLY A 45 -1.36 11.27 -6.85
N ARG A 46 -0.59 10.65 -7.77
CA ARG A 46 -1.13 9.65 -8.70
C ARG A 46 -1.74 8.42 -8.02
N LEU A 47 -1.43 8.13 -6.76
CA LEU A 47 -2.08 7.04 -6.01
C LEU A 47 -3.58 7.31 -5.83
N VAL A 48 -4.02 8.58 -5.78
CA VAL A 48 -5.45 8.95 -5.76
C VAL A 48 -6.13 8.51 -7.05
N ASN A 49 -5.51 8.74 -8.20
CA ASN A 49 -6.05 8.35 -9.50
C ASN A 49 -6.10 6.82 -9.64
N LEU A 50 -5.03 6.14 -9.22
CA LEU A 50 -5.00 4.67 -9.16
C LEU A 50 -6.10 4.12 -8.23
N THR A 51 -6.27 4.73 -7.05
CA THR A 51 -7.33 4.31 -6.12
C THR A 51 -8.70 4.49 -6.76
N ALA A 52 -8.97 5.63 -7.41
CA ALA A 52 -10.23 5.86 -8.12
C ALA A 52 -10.50 4.77 -9.18
N LYS A 53 -9.50 4.49 -10.04
CA LYS A 53 -9.56 3.42 -11.06
C LYS A 53 -9.87 2.05 -10.45
N VAL A 54 -9.21 1.71 -9.34
CA VAL A 54 -9.38 0.42 -8.66
C VAL A 54 -10.75 0.33 -7.94
N MET A 55 -11.31 1.46 -7.50
CA MET A 55 -12.64 1.52 -6.88
C MET A 55 -13.79 1.32 -7.89
N GLU A 56 -13.53 1.47 -9.19
CA GLU A 56 -14.49 1.18 -10.26
C GLU A 56 -14.53 -0.31 -10.64
N TRP A 57 -13.59 -1.12 -10.15
CA TRP A 57 -13.58 -2.56 -10.39
C TRP A 57 -14.71 -3.27 -9.65
N PRO A 58 -15.23 -4.40 -10.18
CA PRO A 58 -16.16 -5.24 -9.45
C PRO A 58 -15.52 -5.71 -8.14
N THR A 59 -16.31 -5.85 -7.09
CA THR A 59 -15.83 -6.32 -5.79
C THR A 59 -15.74 -7.84 -5.76
N LEU A 60 -15.01 -8.37 -4.78
CA LEU A 60 -14.99 -9.80 -4.50
C LEU A 60 -16.41 -10.31 -4.23
N ASN A 61 -17.23 -9.56 -3.49
CA ASN A 61 -18.62 -9.90 -3.26
C ASN A 61 -19.44 -10.00 -4.57
N ASP A 62 -19.22 -9.10 -5.52
CA ASP A 62 -19.90 -9.15 -6.82
C ASP A 62 -19.52 -10.42 -7.60
N TYR A 63 -18.23 -10.76 -7.61
CA TYR A 63 -17.75 -12.02 -8.20
C TYR A 63 -18.37 -13.25 -7.53
N LEU A 64 -18.40 -13.29 -6.20
CA LEU A 64 -18.98 -14.42 -5.45
C LEU A 64 -20.48 -14.56 -5.69
N LYS A 65 -21.22 -13.44 -5.76
CA LYS A 65 -22.64 -13.42 -6.11
C LYS A 65 -22.87 -13.93 -7.53
N GLN A 66 -22.05 -13.52 -8.49
CA GLN A 66 -22.14 -13.98 -9.88
C GLN A 66 -21.92 -15.49 -9.99
N LYS A 67 -20.99 -16.05 -9.22
CA LYS A 67 -20.75 -17.50 -9.13
C LYS A 67 -21.81 -18.26 -8.33
N GLY A 68 -22.62 -17.55 -7.52
CA GLY A 68 -23.56 -18.18 -6.60
C GLY A 68 -22.89 -18.89 -5.42
N TRP A 69 -21.65 -18.53 -5.10
CA TRP A 69 -20.89 -19.13 -4.00
C TRP A 69 -21.28 -18.48 -2.67
N THR A 70 -21.44 -19.31 -1.64
CA THR A 70 -21.75 -18.81 -0.30
C THR A 70 -20.47 -18.44 0.43
N HIS A 71 -20.51 -17.38 1.24
CA HIS A 71 -19.34 -16.97 2.01
C HIS A 71 -19.74 -16.36 3.36
N GLY A 72 -18.87 -16.48 4.37
CA GLY A 72 -19.26 -16.16 5.74
C GLY A 72 -18.17 -16.44 6.76
N GLU A 73 -18.27 -15.72 7.88
CA GLU A 73 -17.49 -15.99 9.09
C GLU A 73 -17.86 -17.35 9.70
N GLY A 74 -16.91 -17.93 10.42
CA GLY A 74 -17.12 -19.12 11.24
C GLY A 74 -17.99 -18.91 12.48
N PHE A 75 -17.94 -19.86 13.40
CA PHE A 75 -18.75 -19.83 14.62
C PHE A 75 -18.22 -18.84 15.66
N SER A 76 -19.10 -18.39 16.56
CA SER A 76 -18.74 -17.62 17.74
C SER A 76 -19.27 -18.28 19.02
N VAL A 77 -18.49 -18.20 20.10
CA VAL A 77 -18.81 -18.87 21.39
C VAL A 77 -19.52 -17.94 22.37
N GLY A 78 -19.43 -16.61 22.19
CA GLY A 78 -19.77 -15.55 23.14
C GLY A 78 -20.85 -15.86 24.18
N ASN A 79 -22.09 -15.40 23.98
CA ASN A 79 -23.18 -15.54 24.95
C ASN A 79 -23.69 -16.99 25.19
N LYS A 80 -23.02 -18.03 24.64
CA LYS A 80 -23.30 -19.47 24.87
C LYS A 80 -24.81 -19.84 24.91
N SER A 81 -25.59 -19.24 24.02
CA SER A 81 -27.06 -19.30 24.04
C SER A 81 -27.65 -20.45 23.22
N GLN A 82 -26.92 -20.94 22.22
CA GLN A 82 -27.40 -21.95 21.27
C GLN A 82 -26.64 -23.28 21.44
N ASP A 83 -27.36 -24.40 21.37
CA ASP A 83 -26.79 -25.74 21.33
C ASP A 83 -26.54 -26.18 19.88
N ALA A 84 -25.32 -26.62 19.56
CA ALA A 84 -24.97 -27.14 18.24
C ALA A 84 -24.05 -28.36 18.35
N LYS A 85 -24.63 -29.50 18.77
CA LYS A 85 -23.88 -30.75 19.01
C LYS A 85 -23.13 -31.28 17.80
N TRP A 86 -23.60 -30.96 16.59
CA TRP A 86 -22.95 -31.36 15.33
C TRP A 86 -21.59 -30.68 15.12
N LEU A 87 -21.36 -29.52 15.76
CA LEU A 87 -20.12 -28.77 15.67
C LEU A 87 -19.09 -29.25 16.71
N THR A 88 -19.55 -29.68 17.88
CA THR A 88 -18.71 -30.26 18.93
C THR A 88 -17.95 -31.48 18.40
N LYS A 89 -16.64 -31.57 18.69
CA LYS A 89 -15.71 -32.59 18.19
C LYS A 89 -15.45 -32.61 16.68
N MET A 90 -16.01 -31.69 15.91
CA MET A 90 -15.57 -31.46 14.53
C MET A 90 -14.09 -31.03 14.51
N ALA A 91 -13.35 -31.42 13.47
CA ALA A 91 -12.01 -30.91 13.23
C ALA A 91 -12.04 -29.37 13.21
N TYR A 92 -11.10 -28.73 13.91
CA TYR A 92 -11.09 -27.29 14.14
C TYR A 92 -9.77 -26.68 13.69
N LEU A 93 -9.86 -25.59 12.93
CA LEU A 93 -8.74 -24.75 12.51
C LEU A 93 -8.63 -23.53 13.44
N PRO A 94 -7.64 -23.52 14.36
CA PRO A 94 -7.34 -22.33 15.14
C PRO A 94 -6.85 -21.19 14.22
N ILE A 95 -7.14 -19.94 14.57
CA ILE A 95 -6.68 -18.77 13.79
C ILE A 95 -5.17 -18.75 13.55
N LYS A 96 -4.37 -19.23 14.53
CA LYS A 96 -2.90 -19.31 14.44
C LYS A 96 -2.40 -20.39 13.47
N ALA A 97 -3.27 -21.28 13.02
CA ALA A 97 -2.96 -22.33 12.06
C ALA A 97 -3.21 -21.89 10.60
N LEU A 98 -3.96 -20.81 10.37
CA LEU A 98 -4.09 -20.20 9.04
C LEU A 98 -3.02 -19.12 8.87
N THR A 99 -2.04 -19.39 8.02
CA THR A 99 -0.89 -18.50 7.80
C THR A 99 -0.82 -17.99 6.37
N VAL A 100 0.12 -17.09 6.10
CA VAL A 100 0.41 -16.61 4.74
C VAL A 100 0.98 -17.73 3.83
N PHE A 101 1.38 -18.86 4.41
CA PHE A 101 1.88 -20.04 3.71
C PHE A 101 0.82 -21.16 3.62
N GLY A 102 -0.41 -20.88 4.07
CA GLY A 102 -1.50 -21.85 4.10
C GLY A 102 -1.82 -22.39 5.49
N VAL A 103 -2.61 -23.46 5.53
CA VAL A 103 -3.06 -24.15 6.74
C VAL A 103 -1.97 -25.08 7.26
N ASP A 104 -1.58 -24.84 8.51
CA ASP A 104 -0.75 -25.74 9.30
C ASP A 104 -1.60 -26.87 9.89
N LYS A 105 -1.58 -28.02 9.20
CA LYS A 105 -2.40 -29.19 9.55
C LYS A 105 -2.03 -29.81 10.90
N GLU A 106 -0.80 -29.63 11.38
CA GLU A 106 -0.35 -30.16 12.68
C GLU A 106 -1.03 -29.45 13.85
N LYS A 107 -1.54 -28.23 13.61
CA LYS A 107 -2.25 -27.42 14.60
C LYS A 107 -3.77 -27.59 14.56
N ILE A 108 -4.29 -28.46 13.70
CA ILE A 108 -5.73 -28.78 13.67
C ILE A 108 -6.08 -29.57 14.93
N THR A 109 -7.11 -29.13 15.64
CA THR A 109 -7.62 -29.79 16.84
C THR A 109 -9.09 -30.14 16.65
N THR A 110 -9.87 -30.20 17.74
CA THR A 110 -11.31 -30.40 17.69
C THR A 110 -12.04 -29.28 18.43
N VAL A 111 -13.27 -28.98 18.04
CA VAL A 111 -14.14 -28.08 18.80
C VAL A 111 -14.48 -28.69 20.16
N ASP A 112 -14.16 -27.99 21.25
CA ASP A 112 -14.43 -28.45 22.62
C ASP A 112 -15.69 -27.80 23.21
N GLU A 113 -16.20 -26.77 22.56
CA GLU A 113 -17.39 -26.05 22.98
C GLU A 113 -18.67 -26.84 22.68
N ASN A 114 -19.60 -26.78 23.64
CA ASN A 114 -20.91 -27.42 23.55
C ASN A 114 -22.04 -26.39 23.30
N LYS A 115 -21.74 -25.10 23.53
CA LYS A 115 -22.68 -23.98 23.37
C LYS A 115 -22.02 -22.82 22.65
N PHE A 116 -22.81 -22.16 21.82
CA PHE A 116 -22.36 -21.14 20.88
C PHE A 116 -23.26 -19.91 20.96
N GLU A 117 -22.73 -18.76 20.58
CA GLU A 117 -23.53 -17.56 20.32
C GLU A 117 -24.10 -17.61 18.90
N ALA A 118 -23.25 -17.96 17.93
CA ALA A 118 -23.62 -18.19 16.55
C ALA A 118 -22.91 -19.46 16.03
N PRO A 119 -23.56 -20.63 16.03
CA PRO A 119 -22.94 -21.86 15.52
C PRO A 119 -22.79 -21.86 14.00
N ARG A 120 -23.55 -21.01 13.29
CA ARG A 120 -23.70 -20.99 11.83
C ARG A 120 -24.32 -22.29 11.29
N GLU A 121 -24.47 -22.39 9.97
CA GLU A 121 -25.01 -23.58 9.31
C GLU A 121 -23.90 -24.60 8.98
N PRO A 122 -24.19 -25.91 8.94
CA PRO A 122 -23.19 -26.94 8.61
C PRO A 122 -22.45 -26.71 7.30
N ASP A 123 -23.14 -26.22 6.27
CA ASP A 123 -22.58 -25.96 4.94
C ASP A 123 -21.44 -24.93 4.97
N ARG A 124 -21.39 -24.05 6.00
CA ARG A 124 -20.29 -23.10 6.20
C ARG A 124 -18.94 -23.82 6.35
N PHE A 125 -18.96 -25.00 6.96
CA PHE A 125 -17.78 -25.78 7.33
C PHE A 125 -17.53 -26.96 6.38
N ALA A 126 -18.31 -27.08 5.31
CA ALA A 126 -18.20 -28.15 4.32
C ALA A 126 -17.22 -27.75 3.18
N ALA A 127 -16.35 -28.70 2.82
CA ALA A 127 -15.52 -28.58 1.63
C ALA A 127 -16.35 -28.78 0.34
N PRO A 128 -15.92 -28.26 -0.83
CA PRO A 128 -14.70 -27.49 -1.05
C PRO A 128 -14.86 -26.01 -0.66
N MET A 129 -13.85 -25.47 0.03
CA MET A 129 -13.87 -24.09 0.50
C MET A 129 -12.50 -23.42 0.42
N PHE A 130 -12.49 -22.11 0.21
CA PHE A 130 -11.32 -21.25 0.36
C PHE A 130 -11.45 -20.44 1.65
N LEU A 131 -10.41 -20.44 2.47
CA LEU A 131 -10.40 -19.82 3.79
C LEU A 131 -9.56 -18.56 3.73
N ILE A 132 -10.05 -17.45 4.30
CA ILE A 132 -9.35 -16.16 4.38
C ILE A 132 -9.44 -15.67 5.83
N GLY A 133 -8.29 -15.38 6.45
CA GLY A 133 -8.25 -14.78 7.77
C GLY A 133 -8.52 -13.28 7.73
N GLU A 134 -9.23 -12.78 8.73
CA GLU A 134 -9.53 -11.35 8.91
C GLU A 134 -8.32 -10.56 9.43
N ASN A 135 -7.25 -10.57 8.64
CA ASN A 135 -6.00 -9.87 8.92
C ASN A 135 -5.48 -9.18 7.66
N GLU A 136 -4.81 -8.05 7.81
CA GLU A 136 -4.19 -7.28 6.72
C GLU A 136 -3.12 -8.05 5.92
N SER A 137 -2.61 -9.15 6.47
CA SER A 137 -1.72 -10.06 5.74
C SER A 137 -2.47 -11.00 4.79
N LEU A 138 -3.80 -11.04 4.87
CA LEU A 138 -4.71 -11.91 4.10
C LEU A 138 -4.20 -13.37 4.08
N PRO A 139 -3.99 -14.02 5.24
CA PRO A 139 -3.61 -15.42 5.27
C PRO A 139 -4.76 -16.25 4.71
N ALA A 140 -4.47 -17.14 3.78
CA ALA A 140 -5.51 -17.87 3.07
C ALA A 140 -5.03 -19.23 2.61
N ASP A 141 -5.96 -20.17 2.46
CA ASP A 141 -5.67 -21.50 1.90
C ASP A 141 -6.93 -22.16 1.33
N LEU A 142 -6.70 -23.13 0.45
CA LEU A 142 -7.72 -23.95 -0.18
C LEU A 142 -7.91 -25.27 0.59
N TRP A 143 -9.15 -25.57 0.98
CA TRP A 143 -9.53 -26.79 1.68
C TRP A 143 -10.51 -27.61 0.84
N LEU A 144 -10.06 -28.75 0.32
CA LEU A 144 -10.75 -29.50 -0.73
C LEU A 144 -11.51 -30.76 -0.27
N SER A 145 -11.38 -31.16 0.99
CA SER A 145 -11.98 -32.40 1.47
C SER A 145 -12.16 -32.41 2.98
N GLY A 146 -13.31 -32.92 3.43
CA GLY A 146 -13.65 -33.07 4.84
C GLY A 146 -14.13 -31.76 5.48
N ASN A 147 -14.97 -31.89 6.50
CA ASN A 147 -15.49 -30.73 7.22
C ASN A 147 -14.42 -30.14 8.13
N LEU A 148 -14.36 -28.81 8.20
CA LEU A 148 -13.40 -28.09 9.02
C LEU A 148 -14.07 -26.88 9.67
N ALA A 149 -14.17 -26.91 10.99
CA ALA A 149 -14.68 -25.82 11.80
C ALA A 149 -13.63 -24.70 11.94
N PHE A 150 -14.07 -23.45 12.01
CA PHE A 150 -13.24 -22.28 12.26
C PHE A 150 -14.06 -21.18 12.96
N ARG A 151 -13.38 -20.26 13.64
CA ARG A 151 -14.04 -19.16 14.35
C ARG A 151 -14.33 -17.96 13.44
N ASN A 152 -15.09 -17.01 13.96
CA ASN A 152 -15.49 -15.77 13.29
C ASN A 152 -14.37 -14.82 12.86
N SER A 153 -13.08 -15.15 13.07
CA SER A 153 -11.94 -14.43 12.50
C SER A 153 -11.43 -15.04 11.19
N ILE A 154 -12.13 -16.04 10.66
CA ILE A 154 -11.88 -16.67 9.36
C ILE A 154 -13.19 -16.64 8.58
N VAL A 155 -13.09 -16.21 7.32
CA VAL A 155 -14.15 -16.23 6.33
C VAL A 155 -13.92 -17.42 5.40
N SER A 156 -14.94 -18.25 5.20
CA SER A 156 -14.91 -19.24 4.12
C SER A 156 -15.66 -18.73 2.90
N ILE A 157 -15.22 -19.19 1.73
CA ILE A 157 -15.92 -19.12 0.45
C ILE A 157 -16.15 -20.57 0.03
N ASN A 158 -17.41 -21.01 0.01
CA ASN A 158 -17.81 -22.38 -0.26
C ASN A 158 -18.36 -22.48 -1.69
N ALA A 159 -17.82 -23.39 -2.47
CA ALA A 159 -18.30 -23.74 -3.81
C ALA A 159 -18.91 -25.14 -3.79
N LYS A 160 -19.68 -25.50 -4.82
CA LYS A 160 -20.17 -26.88 -4.96
C LYS A 160 -19.04 -27.82 -5.42
N GLU A 161 -19.20 -29.12 -5.23
CA GLU A 161 -18.16 -30.10 -5.61
C GLU A 161 -17.88 -30.06 -7.13
N GLU A 162 -18.89 -29.77 -7.96
CA GLU A 162 -18.73 -29.64 -9.41
C GLU A 162 -17.88 -28.42 -9.81
N GLU A 163 -17.80 -27.40 -8.95
CA GLU A 163 -17.09 -26.12 -9.19
C GLU A 163 -15.70 -26.09 -8.54
N LYS A 164 -15.21 -27.25 -8.09
CA LYS A 164 -13.90 -27.39 -7.43
C LYS A 164 -12.73 -26.88 -8.28
N ALA A 165 -12.84 -26.98 -9.61
CA ALA A 165 -11.84 -26.44 -10.54
C ALA A 165 -11.81 -24.91 -10.51
N ASP A 166 -12.97 -24.28 -10.60
CA ASP A 166 -13.13 -22.82 -10.51
C ASP A 166 -12.64 -22.29 -9.16
N LEU A 167 -12.91 -23.01 -8.05
CA LEU A 167 -12.42 -22.61 -6.72
C LEU A 167 -10.88 -22.68 -6.62
N LYS A 168 -10.25 -23.67 -7.28
CA LYS A 168 -8.78 -23.75 -7.39
C LYS A 168 -8.22 -22.59 -8.19
N GLU A 169 -8.85 -22.23 -9.30
CA GLU A 169 -8.44 -21.09 -10.12
C GLU A 169 -8.55 -19.79 -9.33
N PHE A 170 -9.67 -19.58 -8.64
CA PHE A 170 -9.86 -18.46 -7.72
C PHE A 170 -8.74 -18.39 -6.67
N ALA A 171 -8.41 -19.51 -6.02
CA ALA A 171 -7.34 -19.57 -5.02
C ALA A 171 -5.96 -19.22 -5.61
N ASN A 172 -5.68 -19.68 -6.85
CA ASN A 172 -4.44 -19.35 -7.54
C ASN A 172 -4.34 -17.85 -7.88
N ILE A 173 -5.42 -17.25 -8.38
CA ILE A 173 -5.48 -15.81 -8.67
C ILE A 173 -5.33 -15.00 -7.37
N PHE A 174 -6.02 -15.41 -6.31
CA PHE A 174 -5.91 -14.77 -4.99
C PHE A 174 -4.47 -14.81 -4.48
N ALA A 175 -3.81 -15.98 -4.53
CA ALA A 175 -2.43 -16.14 -4.10
C ALA A 175 -1.46 -15.29 -4.94
N LYS A 176 -1.63 -15.30 -6.28
CA LYS A 176 -0.83 -14.52 -7.23
C LYS A 176 -0.89 -13.01 -6.96
N TYR A 177 -2.05 -12.49 -6.58
CA TYR A 177 -2.27 -11.05 -6.38
C TYR A 177 -2.46 -10.65 -4.91
N ARG A 178 -2.13 -11.53 -3.98
CA ARG A 178 -2.33 -11.30 -2.54
C ARG A 178 -1.73 -9.98 -2.08
N GLU A 179 -0.51 -9.65 -2.50
CA GLU A 179 0.14 -8.39 -2.12
C GLU A 179 -0.65 -7.15 -2.59
N LYS A 180 -1.15 -7.14 -3.83
CA LYS A 180 -2.03 -6.05 -4.32
C LYS A 180 -3.31 -5.94 -3.52
N LEU A 181 -3.97 -7.08 -3.24
CA LEU A 181 -5.18 -7.12 -2.43
C LEU A 181 -4.94 -6.57 -1.02
N ARG A 182 -3.79 -6.87 -0.42
CA ARG A 182 -3.38 -6.29 0.87
C ARG A 182 -3.27 -4.78 0.79
N VAL A 183 -2.66 -4.23 -0.27
CA VAL A 183 -2.58 -2.78 -0.46
C VAL A 183 -3.97 -2.17 -0.66
N PHE A 184 -4.86 -2.83 -1.40
CA PHE A 184 -6.24 -2.36 -1.57
C PHE A 184 -7.02 -2.36 -0.25
N CYS A 185 -6.80 -3.35 0.62
CA CYS A 185 -7.27 -3.30 2.01
C CYS A 185 -6.72 -2.08 2.76
N LEU A 186 -5.44 -1.75 2.61
CA LEU A 186 -4.86 -0.56 3.24
C LEU A 186 -5.49 0.73 2.70
N LEU A 187 -5.83 0.82 1.42
CA LEU A 187 -6.47 2.00 0.82
C LEU A 187 -7.94 2.16 1.20
N LYS A 188 -8.68 1.05 1.37
CA LYS A 188 -10.15 1.06 1.54
C LYS A 188 -10.64 0.83 2.97
N SER A 189 -9.98 -0.03 3.73
CA SER A 189 -10.53 -0.53 5.01
C SER A 189 -10.79 0.61 6.00
N SER A 190 -11.91 0.54 6.69
CA SER A 190 -12.24 1.48 7.77
C SER A 190 -11.39 1.29 9.04
N ARG A 191 -10.72 0.12 9.18
CA ARG A 191 -9.95 -0.25 10.38
C ARG A 191 -8.44 -0.32 10.16
N ALA A 192 -7.99 -0.69 8.96
CA ALA A 192 -6.56 -0.79 8.71
C ALA A 192 -5.90 0.58 8.92
N LEU A 193 -4.75 0.61 9.60
CA LEU A 193 -4.00 1.82 9.97
C LEU A 193 -4.69 2.74 11.02
N VAL A 194 -5.82 2.33 11.61
CA VAL A 194 -6.35 2.97 12.81
C VAL A 194 -5.64 2.39 14.04
N GLY A 195 -4.71 3.15 14.60
CA GLY A 195 -3.90 2.71 15.74
C GLY A 195 -2.92 1.59 15.37
N LYS A 196 -2.93 0.49 16.12
CA LYS A 196 -2.09 -0.70 15.87
C LYS A 196 -2.87 -1.86 15.23
N SER A 197 -4.10 -1.64 14.78
CA SER A 197 -4.95 -2.73 14.28
C SER A 197 -4.35 -3.36 13.01
N THR A 198 -4.14 -4.66 13.07
CA THR A 198 -3.84 -5.52 11.91
C THR A 198 -5.04 -6.37 11.51
N SER A 199 -6.10 -6.36 12.33
CA SER A 199 -7.38 -6.99 12.03
C SER A 199 -8.18 -6.14 11.06
N ILE A 200 -8.79 -6.81 10.09
CA ILE A 200 -9.78 -6.25 9.16
C ILE A 200 -11.14 -6.87 9.46
N LEU A 201 -12.19 -6.43 8.77
CA LEU A 201 -13.53 -7.04 8.85
C LEU A 201 -13.80 -7.94 7.65
N LYS A 202 -14.75 -8.87 7.78
CA LYS A 202 -15.37 -9.55 6.63
C LYS A 202 -15.76 -8.58 5.52
N LEU A 203 -16.38 -7.45 5.87
CA LEU A 203 -16.79 -6.44 4.89
C LEU A 203 -15.60 -5.90 4.09
N ASP A 204 -14.43 -5.72 4.73
CA ASP A 204 -13.22 -5.28 4.03
C ASP A 204 -12.76 -6.33 2.99
N ILE A 205 -12.92 -7.63 3.29
CA ILE A 205 -12.63 -8.73 2.35
C ILE A 205 -13.65 -8.75 1.20
N GLU A 206 -14.94 -8.65 1.51
CA GLU A 206 -16.03 -8.60 0.52
C GLU A 206 -15.88 -7.43 -0.46
N GLU A 207 -15.41 -6.30 0.05
CA GLU A 207 -15.23 -5.06 -0.69
C GLU A 207 -13.90 -4.96 -1.44
N LEU A 208 -13.04 -6.00 -1.38
CA LEU A 208 -11.80 -6.06 -2.15
C LEU A 208 -12.08 -5.90 -3.65
N PRO A 209 -11.34 -5.03 -4.35
CA PRO A 209 -11.38 -4.96 -5.80
C PRO A 209 -10.97 -6.29 -6.44
N TRP A 210 -11.80 -6.83 -7.33
CA TRP A 210 -11.64 -8.15 -7.94
C TRP A 210 -11.90 -8.13 -9.45
N PRO A 211 -11.02 -7.52 -10.26
CA PRO A 211 -11.22 -7.40 -11.70
C PRO A 211 -10.86 -8.67 -12.50
N GLY A 212 -10.57 -9.79 -11.83
CA GLY A 212 -10.02 -11.01 -12.43
C GLY A 212 -8.54 -10.88 -12.83
N ASP A 213 -7.94 -11.98 -13.31
CA ASP A 213 -6.49 -12.04 -13.63
C ASP A 213 -6.09 -10.95 -14.65
N ASP A 214 -6.81 -10.86 -15.77
CA ASP A 214 -6.57 -9.85 -16.80
C ASP A 214 -6.68 -8.42 -16.27
N GLY A 215 -7.58 -8.18 -15.33
CA GLY A 215 -7.76 -6.89 -14.69
C GLY A 215 -6.55 -6.48 -13.86
N PHE A 216 -6.02 -7.39 -13.06
CA PHE A 216 -4.82 -7.15 -12.27
C PHE A 216 -3.56 -6.94 -13.13
N GLN A 217 -3.49 -7.55 -14.32
CA GLN A 217 -2.38 -7.39 -15.27
C GLN A 217 -2.40 -6.05 -16.01
N LYS A 218 -3.54 -5.35 -16.05
CA LYS A 218 -3.68 -4.02 -16.66
C LYS A 218 -3.09 -2.89 -15.82
N LEU A 219 -2.56 -3.18 -14.63
CA LEU A 219 -1.77 -2.21 -13.88
C LEU A 219 -0.45 -1.99 -14.61
N SER A 220 -0.16 -0.73 -14.87
CA SER A 220 1.11 -0.29 -15.45
C SER A 220 2.24 -0.39 -14.43
N TRP A 221 3.47 -0.44 -14.93
CA TRP A 221 4.66 -0.59 -14.09
C TRP A 221 4.79 0.50 -13.01
N TRP A 222 4.35 1.74 -13.26
CA TRP A 222 4.41 2.82 -12.27
C TRP A 222 3.26 2.75 -11.27
N GLU A 223 2.09 2.21 -11.65
CA GLU A 223 1.01 1.91 -10.70
C GLU A 223 1.46 0.83 -9.70
N GLU A 224 2.22 -0.18 -10.15
CA GLU A 224 2.82 -1.19 -9.27
C GLU A 224 3.80 -0.56 -8.26
N LEU A 225 4.63 0.39 -8.70
CA LEU A 225 5.54 1.12 -7.82
C LEU A 225 4.80 1.94 -6.76
N LEU A 226 3.68 2.58 -7.14
CA LEU A 226 2.82 3.30 -6.18
C LEU A 226 2.24 2.36 -5.12
N LEU A 227 1.79 1.16 -5.51
CA LEU A 227 1.28 0.17 -4.56
C LEU A 227 2.37 -0.36 -3.63
N SER A 228 3.56 -0.64 -4.17
CA SER A 228 4.72 -1.07 -3.39
C SER A 228 5.07 -0.02 -2.34
N ASP A 229 5.28 1.24 -2.72
CA ASP A 229 5.63 2.32 -1.77
C ASP A 229 4.54 2.57 -0.72
N ALA A 230 3.26 2.50 -1.10
CA ALA A 230 2.15 2.61 -0.15
C ALA A 230 2.25 1.56 0.97
N SER A 231 2.61 0.33 0.62
CA SER A 231 2.67 -0.79 1.55
C SER A 231 4.01 -0.90 2.31
N GLU A 232 5.14 -0.62 1.65
CA GLU A 232 6.49 -0.85 2.17
C GLU A 232 7.08 0.40 2.84
N VAL A 233 6.65 1.60 2.44
CA VAL A 233 7.20 2.86 2.95
C VAL A 233 6.17 3.59 3.80
N TYR A 234 5.02 3.91 3.24
CA TYR A 234 4.04 4.76 3.93
C TYR A 234 3.29 4.04 5.05
N SER A 235 2.88 2.78 4.84
CA SER A 235 2.21 1.99 5.90
C SER A 235 3.08 1.85 7.16
N PRO A 236 4.36 1.43 7.09
CA PRO A 236 5.26 1.46 8.25
C PRO A 236 5.42 2.86 8.85
N PHE A 237 5.55 3.88 8.00
CA PHE A 237 5.66 5.26 8.46
C PHE A 237 4.46 5.68 9.32
N ILE A 238 3.23 5.34 8.91
CA ILE A 238 2.03 5.61 9.70
C ILE A 238 2.05 4.86 11.04
N ARG A 239 2.49 3.60 11.04
CA ARG A 239 2.47 2.72 12.23
C ARG A 239 3.50 3.10 13.29
N VAL A 240 4.75 3.34 12.88
CA VAL A 240 5.86 3.56 13.83
C VAL A 240 6.35 5.02 13.88
N GLY A 241 5.81 5.91 13.03
CA GLY A 241 6.07 7.35 13.05
C GLY A 241 7.55 7.68 12.85
N GLN A 242 8.12 8.46 13.76
CA GLN A 242 9.51 8.93 13.72
C GLN A 242 10.57 7.83 13.75
N ASN A 243 10.18 6.60 14.10
CA ASN A 243 11.08 5.44 14.12
C ASN A 243 11.04 4.67 12.79
N ALA A 244 10.31 5.15 11.79
CA ALA A 244 10.24 4.51 10.49
C ALA A 244 11.57 4.69 9.74
N PRO A 245 12.08 3.64 9.06
CA PRO A 245 13.25 3.73 8.18
C PRO A 245 13.20 4.93 7.23
N ALA A 246 12.01 5.21 6.69
CA ALA A 246 11.74 6.34 5.80
C ALA A 246 12.11 7.73 6.37
N ILE A 247 12.13 7.88 7.69
CA ILE A 247 12.59 9.10 8.38
C ILE A 247 14.03 8.94 8.87
N THR A 248 14.36 7.80 9.47
CA THR A 248 15.62 7.65 10.21
C THR A 248 16.81 7.42 9.30
N GLU A 249 16.59 6.78 8.15
CA GLU A 249 17.66 6.37 7.23
C GLU A 249 17.86 7.42 6.14
N ALA A 250 19.14 7.63 5.80
CA ALA A 250 19.51 8.38 4.62
C ALA A 250 19.31 7.52 3.36
N VAL A 251 19.08 8.17 2.22
CA VAL A 251 19.01 7.51 0.92
C VAL A 251 20.32 6.77 0.62
N ASP A 252 20.19 5.52 0.19
CA ASP A 252 21.31 4.71 -0.25
C ASP A 252 21.42 4.67 -1.79
N SER A 253 22.50 4.09 -2.31
CA SER A 253 22.74 3.99 -3.75
C SER A 253 21.64 3.23 -4.50
N SER A 254 20.99 2.26 -3.86
CA SER A 254 19.93 1.45 -4.47
C SER A 254 18.65 2.28 -4.66
N LYS A 255 18.25 3.02 -3.63
CA LYS A 255 17.10 3.93 -3.66
C LYS A 255 17.32 5.09 -4.62
N PHE A 256 18.53 5.68 -4.64
CA PHE A 256 18.89 6.67 -5.67
C PHE A 256 18.72 6.12 -7.08
N GLN A 257 19.25 4.92 -7.35
CA GLN A 257 19.15 4.32 -8.68
C GLN A 257 17.68 4.05 -9.05
N SER A 258 16.88 3.54 -8.11
CA SER A 258 15.45 3.27 -8.33
C SER A 258 14.67 4.55 -8.61
N TYR A 259 14.93 5.60 -7.81
CA TYR A 259 14.38 6.94 -8.02
C TYR A 259 14.74 7.49 -9.40
N ALA A 260 16.04 7.50 -9.75
CA ALA A 260 16.53 8.06 -11.00
C ALA A 260 15.99 7.30 -12.22
N ASN A 261 15.94 5.96 -12.15
CA ASN A 261 15.35 5.13 -13.20
C ASN A 261 13.86 5.43 -13.37
N THR A 262 13.10 5.53 -12.27
CA THR A 262 11.67 5.84 -12.32
C THR A 262 11.43 7.20 -12.97
N PHE A 263 12.20 8.21 -12.55
CA PHE A 263 12.14 9.56 -13.09
C PHE A 263 12.44 9.59 -14.59
N VAL A 264 13.56 8.97 -15.01
CA VAL A 264 13.96 8.90 -16.42
C VAL A 264 12.96 8.12 -17.26
N CYS A 265 12.43 7.00 -16.77
CA CYS A 265 11.42 6.23 -17.51
C CYS A 265 10.14 7.02 -17.73
N LEU A 266 9.67 7.78 -16.74
CA LEU A 266 8.47 8.60 -16.89
C LEU A 266 8.71 9.80 -17.80
N LEU A 267 9.68 10.65 -17.47
CA LEU A 267 9.91 11.89 -18.22
C LEU A 267 10.51 11.60 -19.61
N GLY A 268 11.26 10.51 -19.74
CA GLY A 268 11.84 10.03 -21.00
C GLY A 268 10.82 9.55 -22.03
N SER A 269 9.56 9.30 -21.62
CA SER A 269 8.46 9.07 -22.57
C SER A 269 8.16 10.30 -23.43
N VAL A 270 8.51 11.50 -22.93
CA VAL A 270 8.43 12.78 -23.64
C VAL A 270 9.82 13.21 -24.11
N TYR A 271 10.84 13.10 -23.25
CA TYR A 271 12.21 13.55 -23.49
C TYR A 271 13.18 12.36 -23.63
N SER A 272 13.17 11.70 -24.80
CA SER A 272 13.92 10.44 -25.04
C SER A 272 15.45 10.54 -24.89
N ASN A 273 15.99 11.75 -24.84
CA ASN A 273 17.41 12.04 -24.62
C ASN A 273 17.77 12.26 -23.14
N LEU A 274 16.82 12.18 -22.22
CA LEU A 274 17.05 12.35 -20.78
C LEU A 274 17.82 11.15 -20.20
N ARG A 275 18.83 11.43 -19.37
CA ARG A 275 19.64 10.42 -18.69
C ARG A 275 19.91 10.82 -17.26
N ALA A 276 19.95 9.86 -16.35
CA ALA A 276 20.48 10.08 -15.01
C ALA A 276 21.98 10.38 -15.10
N ASP A 277 22.42 11.35 -14.30
CA ASP A 277 23.81 11.77 -14.17
C ASP A 277 24.23 11.63 -12.69
N ARG A 278 25.18 12.45 -12.23
CA ARG A 278 25.70 12.43 -10.86
C ARG A 278 24.60 12.55 -9.80
N CYS A 279 24.80 11.82 -8.71
CA CYS A 279 24.08 11.98 -7.45
C CYS A 279 25.07 12.13 -6.30
N GLY A 280 24.60 12.67 -5.19
CA GLY A 280 25.42 12.78 -3.99
C GLY A 280 24.63 13.12 -2.75
N VAL A 281 25.27 12.91 -1.61
CA VAL A 281 24.75 13.24 -0.27
C VAL A 281 25.76 14.14 0.42
N ALA A 282 25.30 15.25 0.97
CA ALA A 282 26.13 16.17 1.74
C ALA A 282 25.28 16.92 2.77
N ASP A 283 25.75 16.98 4.02
CA ASP A 283 25.17 17.79 5.10
C ASP A 283 23.65 17.68 5.31
N GLY A 284 23.12 16.45 5.27
CA GLY A 284 21.69 16.19 5.46
C GLY A 284 20.83 16.45 4.22
N MET A 285 21.48 16.65 3.08
CA MET A 285 20.86 16.87 1.77
C MET A 285 21.35 15.82 0.79
N ALA A 286 20.55 15.60 -0.23
CA ALA A 286 20.85 14.75 -1.34
C ALA A 286 20.52 15.49 -2.63
N TYR A 287 21.22 15.14 -3.71
CA TYR A 287 20.90 15.61 -5.05
C TYR A 287 20.96 14.49 -6.07
N GLN A 288 20.17 14.64 -7.12
CA GLN A 288 20.24 13.84 -8.34
C GLN A 288 20.19 14.79 -9.53
N ALA A 289 21.19 14.67 -10.41
CA ALA A 289 21.18 15.35 -11.70
C ALA A 289 20.68 14.46 -12.82
N PHE A 290 20.12 15.12 -13.81
CA PHE A 290 19.68 14.55 -15.05
C PHE A 290 20.17 15.45 -16.19
N THR A 291 20.57 14.81 -17.28
CA THR A 291 21.13 15.50 -18.44
C THR A 291 20.27 15.19 -19.67
N PHE A 292 19.90 16.25 -20.41
CA PHE A 292 19.29 16.15 -21.72
C PHE A 292 20.39 16.02 -22.77
N GLY A 293 20.60 14.81 -23.31
CA GLY A 293 21.65 14.52 -24.28
C GLY A 293 22.73 13.57 -23.74
N LYS A 294 23.96 13.69 -24.25
CA LYS A 294 25.06 12.76 -23.94
C LYS A 294 25.88 13.15 -22.71
N THR A 295 26.13 14.44 -22.52
CA THR A 295 27.01 14.97 -21.47
C THR A 295 26.41 16.24 -20.89
N SER A 296 26.53 16.42 -19.57
CA SER A 296 26.18 17.67 -18.91
C SER A 296 27.08 18.78 -19.45
N GLY A 297 26.48 19.92 -19.81
CA GLY A 297 27.20 21.16 -20.10
C GLY A 297 27.59 21.93 -18.83
N LEU A 298 27.18 21.45 -17.65
CA LEU A 298 27.47 22.08 -16.36
C LEU A 298 28.89 21.73 -15.92
N ASP A 299 29.70 22.75 -15.60
CA ASP A 299 30.92 22.54 -14.85
C ASP A 299 30.56 22.32 -13.37
N TRP A 300 31.04 21.23 -12.78
CA TRP A 300 30.64 20.77 -11.46
C TRP A 300 31.67 21.22 -10.41
N PRO A 301 31.37 22.24 -9.58
CA PRO A 301 32.18 22.51 -8.39
C PRO A 301 32.35 21.28 -7.51
N SER A 302 33.52 21.17 -6.87
CA SER A 302 33.85 20.05 -5.97
C SER A 302 32.96 19.98 -4.73
N ASP A 303 32.33 21.09 -4.33
CA ASP A 303 31.43 21.17 -3.18
C ASP A 303 30.33 22.22 -3.40
N TRP A 304 29.06 21.80 -3.36
CA TRP A 304 27.87 22.66 -3.47
C TRP A 304 27.14 22.86 -2.13
N SER A 305 27.62 22.24 -1.05
CA SER A 305 26.86 22.01 0.18
C SER A 305 26.36 23.30 0.83
N ASP A 306 27.21 24.31 0.96
CA ASP A 306 26.84 25.57 1.61
C ASP A 306 25.79 26.39 0.84
N HIS A 307 25.83 26.36 -0.50
CA HIS A 307 24.87 27.09 -1.34
C HIS A 307 23.51 26.38 -1.39
N LEU A 308 23.51 25.05 -1.52
CA LEU A 308 22.29 24.25 -1.55
C LEU A 308 21.53 24.28 -0.21
N ARG A 309 22.26 24.30 0.91
CA ARG A 309 21.68 24.31 2.26
C ARG A 309 20.82 25.54 2.54
N LYS A 310 21.25 26.72 2.09
CA LYS A 310 20.49 27.97 2.28
C LYS A 310 19.18 28.02 1.47
N LEU A 311 19.07 27.22 0.41
CA LEU A 311 17.90 27.18 -0.47
C LEU A 311 16.84 26.16 -0.03
N LEU A 312 17.27 25.07 0.63
CA LEU A 312 16.37 23.99 1.06
C LEU A 312 15.61 24.29 2.36
N PHE A 313 16.24 24.98 3.32
CA PHE A 313 15.66 25.23 4.63
C PHE A 313 15.23 26.69 4.78
N LYS A 314 13.93 26.95 4.64
CA LYS A 314 13.36 28.27 5.00
C LYS A 314 12.78 28.21 6.41
N HIS A 315 13.30 29.05 7.30
CA HIS A 315 12.73 29.26 8.63
C HIS A 315 11.56 30.25 8.53
N ASP A 316 10.33 29.76 8.43
CA ASP A 316 9.14 30.62 8.35
C ASP A 316 8.70 31.15 9.74
N SER A 317 9.03 30.45 10.85
CA SER A 317 8.93 30.96 12.24
C SER A 317 9.71 30.07 13.24
N ALA A 318 9.74 30.43 14.53
CA ALA A 318 10.43 29.65 15.58
C ALA A 318 9.87 28.21 15.78
N ALA A 319 8.63 27.95 15.37
CA ALA A 319 7.93 26.68 15.58
C ALA A 319 7.50 25.96 14.28
N LEU A 320 7.83 26.51 13.10
CA LEU A 320 7.47 25.95 11.79
C LEU A 320 8.69 25.84 10.88
N ARG A 321 8.98 24.63 10.41
CA ARG A 321 10.03 24.37 9.41
C ARG A 321 9.41 23.82 8.14
N THR A 322 9.71 24.45 7.01
CA THR A 322 9.24 24.03 5.69
C THR A 322 10.42 23.43 4.92
N HIS A 323 10.29 22.16 4.52
CA HIS A 323 11.28 21.51 3.65
C HIS A 323 10.90 21.79 2.19
N ARG A 324 11.79 22.48 1.46
CA ARG A 324 11.58 22.76 0.03
C ARG A 324 12.32 21.74 -0.82
N ILE A 325 11.75 21.41 -1.97
CA ILE A 325 12.47 20.77 -3.07
C ILE A 325 13.01 21.91 -3.93
N VAL A 326 14.27 21.82 -4.31
CA VAL A 326 14.87 22.79 -5.22
C VAL A 326 15.19 22.09 -6.53
N ARG A 327 14.67 22.64 -7.62
CA ARG A 327 14.98 22.22 -8.99
C ARG A 327 15.76 23.32 -9.66
N PHE A 328 16.94 22.98 -10.20
CA PHE A 328 17.75 23.89 -10.99
C PHE A 328 17.79 23.40 -12.43
N TYR A 329 17.53 24.31 -13.35
CA TYR A 329 17.68 24.09 -14.78
C TYR A 329 18.84 24.97 -15.24
N GLU A 330 19.94 24.36 -15.66
CA GLU A 330 21.11 25.08 -16.15
C GLU A 330 21.63 24.39 -17.42
N GLY A 331 21.62 25.12 -18.53
CA GLY A 331 21.94 24.57 -19.85
C GLY A 331 21.06 23.36 -20.17
N ASN A 332 21.70 22.19 -20.33
CA ASN A 332 21.02 20.92 -20.60
C ASN A 332 20.96 20.00 -19.36
N THR A 333 21.10 20.54 -18.16
CA THR A 333 21.13 19.78 -16.91
C THR A 333 20.03 20.25 -15.96
N LEU A 334 19.26 19.28 -15.47
CA LEU A 334 18.31 19.41 -14.37
C LEU A 334 18.95 18.84 -13.11
N ILE A 335 18.94 19.58 -12.01
CA ILE A 335 19.38 19.11 -10.70
C ILE A 335 18.21 19.20 -9.74
N ILE A 336 17.86 18.08 -9.12
CA ILE A 336 16.86 18.02 -8.05
C ILE A 336 17.60 17.84 -6.72
N VAL A 337 17.31 18.73 -5.77
CA VAL A 337 17.94 18.75 -4.44
C VAL A 337 16.84 18.67 -3.37
N LYS A 338 17.04 17.78 -2.38
CA LYS A 338 16.08 17.44 -1.33
C LYS A 338 16.80 17.08 -0.02
N PRO A 339 16.08 16.91 1.10
CA PRO A 339 16.65 16.25 2.27
C PRO A 339 17.16 14.84 1.90
N ASP A 340 18.16 14.36 2.63
CA ASP A 340 18.77 13.04 2.42
C ASP A 340 17.91 11.87 2.91
N ARG A 341 16.69 12.11 3.41
CA ARG A 341 15.87 11.06 4.01
C ARG A 341 15.34 10.10 2.96
N MET A 342 15.35 8.80 3.23
CA MET A 342 14.91 7.77 2.27
C MET A 342 13.55 8.08 1.64
N ARG A 343 12.58 8.59 2.41
CA ARG A 343 11.23 8.91 1.92
C ARG A 343 11.19 9.89 0.74
N ASP A 344 12.20 10.74 0.60
CA ASP A 344 12.25 11.78 -0.43
C ASP A 344 12.79 11.24 -1.77
N TRP A 345 13.30 10.01 -1.76
CA TRP A 345 14.02 9.35 -2.86
C TRP A 345 13.45 7.96 -3.17
N ILE A 346 12.14 7.79 -3.05
CA ILE A 346 11.42 6.57 -3.42
C ILE A 346 10.77 6.72 -4.81
N PRO A 347 10.40 5.62 -5.48
CA PRO A 347 9.75 5.70 -6.78
C PRO A 347 8.52 6.62 -6.84
N SER A 348 7.64 6.57 -5.84
CA SER A 348 6.45 7.42 -5.79
C SER A 348 6.76 8.92 -5.70
N THR A 349 7.87 9.32 -5.04
CA THR A 349 8.34 10.71 -5.10
C THR A 349 8.91 11.03 -6.47
N ALA A 350 9.70 10.13 -7.08
CA ALA A 350 10.20 10.31 -8.45
C ALA A 350 9.09 10.54 -9.47
N ILE A 351 7.96 9.82 -9.34
CA ILE A 351 6.77 10.02 -10.18
C ILE A 351 6.24 11.44 -10.02
N ARG A 352 6.12 11.93 -8.79
CA ARG A 352 5.63 13.28 -8.51
C ARG A 352 6.61 14.35 -8.97
N ASP A 353 7.91 14.13 -8.79
CA ASP A 353 8.94 15.05 -9.30
C ASP A 353 8.94 15.13 -10.81
N ALA A 354 8.73 14.01 -11.51
CA ALA A 354 8.62 13.99 -12.96
C ALA A 354 7.39 14.77 -13.43
N ASP A 355 6.25 14.64 -12.75
CA ASP A 355 5.03 15.41 -13.04
C ASP A 355 5.26 16.91 -12.86
N GLU A 356 5.85 17.32 -11.74
CA GLU A 356 6.16 18.72 -11.46
C GLU A 356 7.21 19.28 -12.45
N THR A 357 8.24 18.50 -12.78
CA THR A 357 9.25 18.87 -13.79
C THR A 357 8.64 19.07 -15.17
N LEU A 358 7.67 18.23 -15.55
CA LEU A 358 6.98 18.36 -16.84
C LEU A 358 6.23 19.70 -16.92
N VAL A 359 5.56 20.11 -15.84
CA VAL A 359 4.90 21.41 -15.74
C VAL A 359 5.91 22.55 -15.85
N ASP A 360 7.01 22.48 -15.10
CA ASP A 360 8.08 23.49 -15.13
C ASP A 360 8.66 23.68 -16.55
N LEU A 361 8.87 22.58 -17.29
CA LEU A 361 9.40 22.62 -18.66
C LEU A 361 8.39 23.23 -19.64
N GLN A 362 7.11 22.88 -19.51
CA GLN A 362 6.04 23.46 -20.33
C GLN A 362 5.90 24.97 -20.11
N GLU A 363 5.97 25.43 -18.85
CA GLU A 363 5.92 26.85 -18.52
C GLU A 363 7.13 27.63 -19.06
N GLN A 364 8.28 26.97 -19.18
CA GLN A 364 9.49 27.53 -19.81
C GLN A 364 9.46 27.49 -21.35
N GLY A 365 8.42 26.90 -21.95
CA GLY A 365 8.21 26.86 -23.40
C GLY A 365 8.90 25.70 -24.14
N PHE A 366 9.24 24.62 -23.42
CA PHE A 366 9.81 23.39 -24.00
C PHE A 366 8.76 22.35 -24.40
#